data_AF-A0A830GG21-F1
#
_entry.id   AF-A0A830GG21-F1
#
_cell.length_a   1.000
_cell.length_b   1.000
_cell.length_c   1.000
_cell.angle_alpha   90.00
_cell.angle_beta   90.00
_cell.angle_gamma   90.00
#
_symmetry.space_group_name_H-M   'P 1'
#
loop_
_entity.id
_entity.type
_entity.pdbx_description
1 polymer ?
#
loop_
_entity_poly.entity_id
_entity_poly.type
_entity_poly.pdbx_seq_one_letter_code
_entity_poly.pdbx_strand_id
1 'polypeptide(L)'
;MSDNASADTRGYDVMLDTLDTAIKEAREKVESGRVYDAENEKVRIKWIRALAYAVNVRRQVTTDRDLEELSERLEQLENQEGR
;
A
#
# COMPACT_ATOMS: atom_id res chain seq x y z
N MET A 1 -8.92 -26.20 -4.32
CA MET A 1 -8.39 -25.12 -3.45
C MET A 1 -7.50 -24.10 -4.18
N SER A 2 -7.23 -24.23 -5.48
CA SER A 2 -6.31 -23.31 -6.21
C SER A 2 -6.91 -21.97 -6.67
N ASP A 3 -8.24 -21.81 -6.64
CA ASP A 3 -8.92 -20.63 -7.22
C ASP A 3 -8.98 -19.41 -6.28
N ASN A 4 -8.80 -19.62 -4.97
CA ASN A 4 -8.93 -18.57 -3.96
C ASN A 4 -7.65 -17.73 -3.80
N ALA A 5 -6.48 -18.36 -3.92
CA ALA A 5 -5.16 -17.72 -3.78
C ALA A 5 -4.90 -16.64 -4.83
N SER A 6 -5.21 -16.95 -6.10
CA SER A 6 -5.08 -15.96 -7.19
C SER A 6 -6.01 -14.76 -7.01
N ALA A 7 -7.10 -14.90 -6.23
CA ALA A 7 -8.03 -13.82 -5.96
C ALA A 7 -7.51 -12.89 -4.85
N ASP A 8 -6.74 -13.40 -3.88
CA ASP A 8 -6.20 -12.60 -2.76
C ASP A 8 -5.02 -11.72 -3.21
N THR A 9 -4.05 -12.29 -3.95
CA THR A 9 -2.94 -11.49 -4.52
C THR A 9 -3.44 -10.39 -5.46
N ARG A 10 -4.46 -10.68 -6.27
CA ARG A 10 -5.15 -9.67 -7.11
C ARG A 10 -5.82 -8.59 -6.27
N GLY A 11 -6.31 -8.93 -5.07
CA GLY A 11 -6.82 -7.98 -4.09
C GLY A 11 -5.74 -7.02 -3.60
N TYR A 12 -4.59 -7.55 -3.18
CA TYR A 12 -3.45 -6.73 -2.75
C TYR A 12 -2.96 -5.78 -3.85
N ASP A 13 -2.86 -6.24 -5.10
CA ASP A 13 -2.41 -5.41 -6.22
C ASP A 13 -3.35 -4.21 -6.47
N VAL A 14 -4.67 -4.43 -6.44
CA VAL A 14 -5.67 -3.35 -6.56
C VAL A 14 -5.56 -2.34 -5.40
N MET A 15 -5.30 -2.83 -4.18
CA MET A 15 -5.08 -1.96 -3.01
C MET A 15 -3.80 -1.13 -3.17
N LEU A 16 -2.71 -1.74 -3.65
CA LEU A 16 -1.44 -1.07 -3.89
C LEU A 16 -1.57 0.02 -4.96
N ASP A 17 -2.26 -0.26 -6.08
CA ASP A 17 -2.53 0.73 -7.13
C ASP A 17 -3.34 1.93 -6.60
N THR A 18 -4.33 1.65 -5.75
CA THR A 18 -5.13 2.69 -5.09
C THR A 18 -4.26 3.55 -4.18
N LEU A 19 -3.37 2.93 -3.39
CA LEU A 19 -2.46 3.62 -2.49
C LEU A 19 -1.41 4.43 -3.26
N ASP A 20 -0.89 3.91 -4.37
CA ASP A 20 0.06 4.63 -5.23
C ASP A 20 -0.58 5.88 -5.84
N THR A 21 -1.85 5.80 -6.25
CA THR A 21 -2.61 6.96 -6.71
C THR A 21 -2.78 7.99 -5.59
N ALA A 22 -3.20 7.56 -4.39
CA ALA A 22 -3.39 8.45 -3.25
C ALA A 22 -2.08 9.13 -2.80
N ILE A 23 -0.96 8.40 -2.81
CA ILE A 23 0.37 8.94 -2.49
C ILE A 23 0.78 10.00 -3.50
N LYS A 24 0.58 9.74 -4.80
CA LYS A 24 0.87 10.70 -5.86
C LYS A 24 0.08 11.99 -5.66
N GLU A 25 -1.24 11.89 -5.48
CA GLU A 25 -2.10 13.06 -5.28
C GLU A 25 -1.72 13.85 -4.02
N ALA A 26 -1.51 13.16 -2.89
CA ALA A 26 -1.14 13.81 -1.65
C ALA A 26 0.20 14.55 -1.79
N ARG A 27 1.18 13.95 -2.48
CA ARG A 27 2.47 14.58 -2.76
C ARG A 27 2.31 15.82 -3.64
N GLU A 28 1.51 15.77 -4.70
CA GLU A 28 1.21 16.95 -5.53
C GLU A 28 0.54 18.06 -4.73
N LYS A 29 -0.38 17.74 -3.80
CA LYS A 29 -1.03 18.72 -2.92
C LYS A 29 -0.07 19.33 -1.89
N VAL A 30 0.90 18.56 -1.40
CA VAL A 30 1.97 19.10 -0.57
C VAL A 30 2.82 20.05 -1.41
N GLU A 31 3.31 19.64 -2.58
CA GLU A 31 4.26 20.40 -3.39
C GLU A 31 3.68 21.68 -4.03
N SER A 32 2.40 21.68 -4.41
CA SER A 32 1.75 22.77 -5.17
C SER A 32 1.40 24.05 -4.38
N GLY A 33 1.57 24.06 -3.05
CA GLY A 33 1.11 25.17 -2.19
C GLY A 33 2.03 26.40 -2.14
N ARG A 34 1.47 27.60 -2.37
CA ARG A 34 2.13 28.89 -2.09
C ARG A 34 2.03 29.23 -0.59
N VAL A 35 3.17 29.25 0.11
CA VAL A 35 3.28 29.52 1.56
C VAL A 35 3.27 31.03 1.84
N TYR A 36 2.12 31.68 1.65
CA TYR A 36 1.93 33.07 2.06
C TYR A 36 0.74 33.25 3.02
N ASP A 37 -0.05 32.21 3.25
CA ASP A 37 -1.26 32.22 4.08
C ASP A 37 -1.22 31.06 5.08
N ALA A 38 -1.47 31.36 6.36
CA ALA A 38 -1.51 30.39 7.44
C ALA A 38 -2.61 29.32 7.25
N GLU A 39 -3.72 29.64 6.58
CA GLU A 39 -4.76 28.65 6.29
C GLU A 39 -4.30 27.64 5.24
N ASN A 40 -3.55 28.09 4.24
CA ASN A 40 -2.93 27.19 3.25
C ASN A 40 -1.89 26.27 3.92
N GLU A 41 -1.11 26.78 4.88
CA GLU A 41 -0.15 25.96 5.63
C GLU A 41 -0.85 24.90 6.50
N LYS A 42 -1.98 25.24 7.15
CA LYS A 42 -2.80 24.27 7.89
C LYS A 42 -3.30 23.14 7.00
N VAL A 43 -3.75 23.46 5.79
CA VAL A 43 -4.18 22.45 4.81
C VAL A 43 -3.00 21.60 4.36
N ARG A 44 -1.82 22.20 4.12
CA ARG A 44 -0.59 21.49 3.75
C ARG A 44 -0.18 20.46 4.80
N ILE A 45 -0.23 20.82 6.09
CA ILE A 45 0.07 19.90 7.19
C ILE A 45 -0.87 18.69 7.19
N LYS A 46 -2.16 18.87 6.84
CA LYS A 46 -3.10 17.74 6.71
C LYS A 46 -2.72 16.82 5.57
N TRP A 47 -2.30 17.36 4.42
CA TRP A 47 -1.81 16.56 3.30
C TRP A 47 -0.50 15.84 3.63
N ILE A 48 0.41 16.46 4.37
CA ILE A 48 1.64 15.80 4.85
C ILE A 48 1.28 14.60 5.74
N ARG A 49 0.32 14.76 6.66
CA ARG A 49 -0.15 13.66 7.51
C ARG A 49 -0.82 12.55 6.69
N ALA A 50 -1.67 12.91 5.73
CA ALA A 50 -2.31 11.95 4.84
C ALA A 50 -1.27 11.17 4.00
N LEU A 51 -0.27 11.86 3.46
CA LEU A 51 0.83 11.26 2.72
C LEU A 51 1.61 10.27 3.59
N ALA A 52 2.02 10.67 4.80
CA ALA A 52 2.75 9.80 5.72
C ALA A 52 1.94 8.55 6.07
N TYR A 53 0.63 8.70 6.30
CA TYR A 53 -0.26 7.59 6.57
C TYR A 53 -0.39 6.65 5.35
N ALA A 54 -0.65 7.18 4.16
CA ALA A 54 -0.80 6.40 2.94
C ALA A 54 0.48 5.60 2.61
N VAL A 55 1.66 6.22 2.76
CA VAL A 55 2.95 5.55 2.58
C VAL A 55 3.13 4.40 3.58
N ASN A 56 2.75 4.61 4.85
CA ASN A 56 2.87 3.56 5.86
C ASN A 56 1.91 2.39 5.57
N VAL A 57 0.66 2.67 5.19
CA VAL A 57 -0.31 1.63 4.82
C VAL A 57 0.17 0.86 3.59
N ARG A 58 0.67 1.55 2.56
CA ARG A 58 1.25 0.88 1.37
C ARG A 58 2.37 -0.08 1.74
N ARG A 59 3.25 0.31 2.68
CA ARG A 59 4.31 -0.57 3.19
C ARG A 59 3.73 -1.82 3.85
N GLN A 60 2.71 -1.66 4.68
CA GLN A 60 2.05 -2.78 5.37
C GLN A 60 1.40 -3.74 4.36
N VAL A 61 0.60 -3.23 3.44
CA VAL A 61 -0.03 -4.03 2.37
C VAL A 61 1.00 -4.78 1.52
N THR A 62 2.15 -4.15 1.23
CA THR A 62 3.25 -4.84 0.53
C THR A 62 3.80 -5.99 1.37
N THR A 63 4.05 -5.76 2.65
CA THR A 63 4.51 -6.81 3.58
C THR A 63 3.50 -7.94 3.71
N ASP A 64 2.20 -7.63 3.80
CA ASP A 64 1.16 -8.64 3.93
C ASP A 64 1.07 -9.51 2.67
N ARG A 65 1.12 -8.90 1.48
CA ARG A 65 1.19 -9.62 0.20
C ARG A 65 2.44 -10.52 0.12
N ASP A 66 3.61 -9.98 0.48
CA ASP A 66 4.86 -10.74 0.44
C ASP A 66 4.84 -11.90 1.45
N LEU A 67 4.22 -11.71 2.63
CA LEU A 67 4.04 -12.76 3.64
C LEU A 67 3.12 -13.88 3.14
N GLU A 68 2.03 -13.53 2.47
CA GLU A 68 1.14 -14.51 1.86
C GLU A 68 1.87 -15.32 0.79
N GLU A 69 2.55 -14.66 -0.16
CA GLU A 69 3.31 -15.33 -1.22
C GLU A 69 4.39 -16.27 -0.65
N LEU A 70 5.08 -15.85 0.42
CA LEU A 70 6.06 -16.70 1.09
C LEU A 70 5.41 -17.90 1.79
N SER A 71 4.25 -17.71 2.42
CA SER A 71 3.50 -18.77 3.09
C SER A 71 3.03 -19.82 2.09
N GLU A 72 2.49 -19.38 0.94
CA GLU A 72 2.09 -20.28 -0.14
C GLU A 72 3.28 -21.08 -0.71
N ARG A 73 4.42 -20.42 -0.89
CA ARG A 73 5.65 -21.10 -1.34
C ARG A 73 6.11 -22.15 -0.34
N LEU A 74 6.04 -21.87 0.95
CA LEU A 74 6.36 -22.84 2.00
C LEU A 74 5.39 -24.03 1.95
N GLU A 75 4.09 -23.80 1.87
CA GLU A 75 3.10 -24.87 1.74
C GLU A 75 3.35 -25.73 0.49
N GLN A 76 3.71 -25.12 -0.64
CA GLN A 76 4.05 -25.86 -1.86
C GLN A 76 5.30 -26.73 -1.69
N LEU A 77 6.33 -26.24 -1.00
CA LEU A 77 7.54 -26.99 -0.73
C LEU A 77 7.29 -28.15 0.26
N GLU A 78 6.55 -27.90 1.35
CA GLU A 78 6.19 -28.92 2.32
C GLU A 78 5.36 -30.05 1.68
N ASN A 79 4.37 -29.68 0.83
CA ASN A 79 3.57 -30.64 0.07
C ASN A 79 4.40 -31.47 -0.93
N GLN A 80 5.47 -30.89 -1.50
CA GLN A 80 6.39 -31.61 -2.40
C GLN A 80 7.33 -32.56 -1.66
N GLU A 81 7.77 -32.19 -0.47
CA GLU A 81 8.68 -33.00 0.35
C GLU A 81 7.97 -34.14 1.11
N GLY A 82 6.64 -34.17 1.12
CA GLY A 82 5.87 -35.33 1.59
C GLY A 82 5.94 -35.54 3.10
N ARG A 83 5.51 -34.53 3.85
CA ARG A 83 4.71 -34.71 5.07
C ARG A 83 3.44 -33.88 4.95
#